data_AF-A0A970H362-F1
#
_entry.id   AF-A0A970H362-F1
#
_cell.length_a   1.000
_cell.length_b   1.000
_cell.length_c   1.000
_cell.angle_alpha   90.00
_cell.angle_beta   90.00
_cell.angle_gamma   90.00
#
_symmetry.space_group_name_H-M   'P 1'
#
loop_
_entity.id
_entity.type
_entity.pdbx_description
1 polymer ?
#
loop_
_entity_poly.entity_id
_entity_poly.type
_entity_poly.pdbx_seq_one_letter_code
_entity_poly.pdbx_strand_id
1 'polypeptide(L)'
;MASGELILRLFVSVLLGGLVGLERERHNRPAGLRTHILVCLGSALIMIVSFAGFSGTFGFSGDPARIAAQVVSGIGFLGAGTILRQGGFVRGLTTAASLWVVAAVGLS
;
A
#
# COMPACT_ATOMS: atom_id res chain seq x y z
N MET A 1 -0.66 19.76 -8.75
CA MET A 1 0.41 18.78 -9.06
C MET A 1 0.55 18.68 -10.56
N ALA A 2 1.77 18.65 -11.09
CA ALA A 2 1.97 18.48 -12.53
C ALA A 2 1.64 17.03 -12.94
N SER A 3 1.03 16.83 -14.10
CA SER A 3 0.65 15.49 -14.59
C SER A 3 1.86 14.52 -14.68
N GLY A 4 3.05 15.05 -14.97
CA GLY A 4 4.29 14.27 -14.98
C GLY A 4 4.68 13.74 -13.59
N GLU A 5 4.45 14.49 -12.53
CA GLU A 5 4.75 14.06 -11.15
C GLU A 5 3.82 12.92 -10.73
N LEU A 6 2.55 12.99 -11.10
CA LEU A 6 1.55 11.94 -10.85
C LEU A 6 1.96 10.62 -11.51
N ILE A 7 2.30 10.68 -12.80
CA ILE A 7 2.73 9.49 -13.55
C ILE A 7 4.00 8.91 -12.94
N LEU A 8 4.96 9.76 -12.55
CA LEU A 8 6.20 9.32 -11.92
C LEU A 8 5.94 8.62 -10.58
N ARG A 9 5.12 9.20 -9.69
CA ARG A 9 4.76 8.58 -8.39
C ARG A 9 4.10 7.22 -8.59
N LEU A 10 3.14 7.12 -9.50
CA LEU A 10 2.47 5.85 -9.80
C LEU A 10 3.44 4.83 -10.38
N PHE A 11 4.31 5.24 -11.31
CA PHE A 11 5.31 4.35 -11.90
C PHE A 11 6.31 3.85 -10.85
N VAL A 12 6.82 4.73 -9.99
CA VAL A 12 7.73 4.37 -8.89
C VAL A 12 7.03 3.43 -7.91
N SER A 13 5.74 3.66 -7.59
CA SER A 13 4.97 2.77 -6.72
C SER A 13 4.86 1.35 -7.28
N VAL A 14 4.61 1.21 -8.60
CA VAL A 14 4.56 -0.09 -9.29
C VAL A 14 5.93 -0.76 -9.29
N LEU A 15 7.01 0.00 -9.54
CA LEU A 15 8.36 -0.54 -9.51
C LEU A 15 8.75 -1.05 -8.11
N LEU A 16 8.58 -0.24 -7.07
CA LEU A 16 8.97 -0.61 -5.71
C LEU A 16 8.11 -1.76 -5.16
N GLY A 17 6.79 -1.67 -5.33
CA GLY A 17 5.89 -2.78 -4.97
C GLY A 17 6.17 -4.04 -5.79
N GLY A 18 6.53 -3.87 -7.06
CA GLY A 18 6.94 -4.94 -7.95
C GLY A 18 8.22 -5.63 -7.52
N LEU A 19 9.26 -4.88 -7.12
CA LEU A 19 10.53 -5.46 -6.67
C LEU A 19 10.35 -6.33 -5.43
N VAL A 20 9.62 -5.83 -4.42
CA VAL A 20 9.30 -6.62 -3.22
C VAL A 20 8.45 -7.84 -3.60
N GLY A 21 7.41 -7.64 -4.41
CA GLY A 21 6.53 -8.72 -4.83
C GLY A 21 7.24 -9.81 -5.65
N LEU A 22 8.22 -9.43 -6.48
CA LEU A 22 9.02 -10.34 -7.29
C LEU A 22 9.93 -11.21 -6.42
N GLU A 23 10.62 -10.63 -5.44
CA GLU A 23 11.42 -11.38 -4.47
C GLU A 23 10.52 -12.41 -3.74
N ARG A 24 9.36 -11.97 -3.28
CA ARG A 24 8.40 -12.79 -2.54
C ARG A 24 7.89 -13.95 -3.37
N GLU A 25 7.51 -13.70 -4.62
CA GLU A 25 7.01 -14.73 -5.54
C GLU A 25 8.11 -15.74 -5.92
N ARG A 26 9.33 -15.26 -6.19
CA ARG A 26 10.49 -16.13 -6.49
C ARG A 26 10.82 -17.08 -5.34
N HIS A 27 10.63 -16.65 -4.09
CA HIS A 27 10.83 -17.49 -2.91
C HIS A 27 9.58 -18.29 -2.49
N ASN A 28 8.57 -18.40 -3.36
CA ASN A 28 7.30 -19.09 -3.09
C ASN A 28 6.65 -18.64 -1.76
N ARG A 29 6.80 -17.36 -1.42
CA ARG A 29 6.19 -16.77 -0.23
C ARG A 29 4.74 -16.35 -0.55
N PRO A 30 3.82 -16.42 0.42
CA PRO A 30 2.47 -15.88 0.26
C PRO A 30 2.50 -14.38 -0.04
N ALA A 31 1.50 -13.91 -0.80
CA ALA A 31 1.45 -12.58 -1.42
C ALA A 31 2.65 -12.33 -2.35
N GLY A 32 2.44 -12.50 -3.65
CA GLY A 32 3.48 -12.38 -4.69
C GLY A 32 3.51 -11.00 -5.36
N LEU A 33 3.91 -10.97 -6.63
CA LEU A 33 4.10 -9.76 -7.43
C LEU A 33 2.84 -8.91 -7.51
N ARG A 34 1.72 -9.53 -7.94
CA ARG A 34 0.45 -8.82 -8.14
C ARG A 34 -0.05 -8.17 -6.86
N THR A 35 0.10 -8.85 -5.72
CA THR A 35 -0.38 -8.33 -4.44
C THR A 35 0.39 -7.09 -4.02
N HIS A 36 1.72 -7.12 -4.06
CA HIS A 36 2.53 -5.98 -3.63
C HIS A 36 2.43 -4.79 -4.60
N ILE A 37 2.29 -5.03 -5.91
CA ILE A 37 2.02 -3.96 -6.88
C ILE A 37 0.69 -3.26 -6.55
N LEU A 38 -0.40 -4.02 -6.38
CA LEU A 38 -1.73 -3.45 -6.14
C LEU A 38 -1.80 -2.69 -4.80
N VAL A 39 -1.14 -3.21 -3.76
CA VAL A 39 -1.10 -2.53 -2.45
C VAL A 39 -0.31 -1.22 -2.53
N CYS A 40 0.87 -1.22 -3.16
CA CYS A 40 1.69 -0.01 -3.31
C CYS A 40 0.96 1.05 -4.17
N LEU A 41 0.50 0.64 -5.36
CA LEU A 41 -0.19 1.52 -6.31
C LEU A 41 -1.50 2.06 -5.74
N GLY A 42 -2.31 1.21 -5.09
CA GLY A 42 -3.56 1.63 -4.46
C GLY A 42 -3.33 2.64 -3.36
N SER A 43 -2.29 2.46 -2.53
CA SER A 43 -1.92 3.41 -1.48
C SER A 43 -1.50 4.76 -2.06
N ALA A 44 -0.69 4.76 -3.15
CA ALA A 44 -0.31 5.97 -3.86
C ALA A 44 -1.50 6.71 -4.45
N LEU A 45 -2.43 5.99 -5.08
CA LEU A 45 -3.67 6.56 -5.59
C LEU A 45 -4.51 7.19 -4.48
N ILE A 46 -4.65 6.52 -3.34
CA ILE A 46 -5.41 7.07 -2.20
C ILE A 46 -4.75 8.35 -1.66
N MET A 47 -3.42 8.40 -1.57
CA MET A 47 -2.70 9.60 -1.15
C MET A 47 -2.93 10.76 -2.12
N ILE A 48 -2.83 10.49 -3.43
CA ILE A 48 -3.10 11.48 -4.49
C ILE A 48 -4.53 12.00 -4.39
N VAL A 49 -5.52 11.11 -4.30
CA VAL A 49 -6.94 11.50 -4.18
C VAL A 49 -7.17 12.30 -2.92
N SER A 50 -6.53 11.93 -1.80
CA SER A 50 -6.65 12.68 -0.55
C SER A 50 -6.12 14.10 -0.71
N PHE A 51 -4.90 14.26 -1.24
CA PHE A 51 -4.32 15.59 -1.39
C PHE A 51 -5.11 16.45 -2.38
N ALA A 52 -5.47 15.90 -3.55
CA ALA A 52 -6.21 16.62 -4.60
C ALA A 52 -7.66 16.96 -4.21
N GLY A 53 -8.32 16.12 -3.39
CA GLY A 53 -9.68 16.34 -2.93
C GLY A 53 -9.81 17.47 -1.92
N PHE A 54 -8.80 17.64 -1.06
CA PHE A 54 -8.78 18.67 0.00
C PHE A 54 -8.04 19.95 -0.40
N SER A 55 -7.24 19.96 -1.46
CA SER A 55 -6.44 21.13 -1.89
C SER A 55 -7.20 22.20 -2.70
N GLY A 56 -8.53 22.25 -2.66
CA GLY A 56 -9.29 23.43 -3.13
C GLY A 56 -10.30 23.23 -4.26
N THR A 57 -10.56 22.02 -4.75
CA THR A 57 -11.55 21.80 -5.83
C THR A 57 -13.00 21.59 -5.31
N PHE A 58 -13.16 21.10 -4.08
CA PHE A 58 -14.47 20.74 -3.52
C PHE A 58 -14.87 21.52 -2.26
N GLY A 59 -14.11 22.54 -1.86
CA GLY A 59 -14.45 23.41 -0.72
C GLY A 59 -14.43 22.74 0.66
N PHE A 60 -14.01 21.47 0.76
CA PHE A 60 -13.85 20.79 2.04
C PHE A 60 -12.56 21.23 2.72
N SER A 61 -12.69 22.07 3.76
CA SER A 61 -11.63 22.33 4.74
C SER A 61 -11.49 21.10 5.65
N GLY A 62 -10.71 20.12 5.22
CA GLY A 62 -10.45 18.90 5.98
C GLY A 62 -8.98 18.50 5.94
N ASP A 63 -8.62 17.56 6.81
CA ASP A 63 -7.25 17.04 6.93
C ASP A 63 -6.99 15.96 5.84
N PRO A 64 -6.10 16.22 4.85
CA PRO A 64 -5.73 15.23 3.84
C PRO A 64 -5.08 13.98 4.44
N ALA A 65 -4.58 14.02 5.67
CA ALA A 65 -4.06 12.82 6.33
C ALA A 65 -5.18 11.82 6.65
N ARG A 66 -6.45 12.23 6.70
CA ARG A 66 -7.56 11.37 7.14
C ARG A 66 -7.81 10.19 6.20
N ILE A 67 -7.88 10.42 4.89
CA ILE A 67 -8.09 9.34 3.91
C ILE A 67 -6.83 8.48 3.80
N ALA A 68 -5.65 9.10 3.79
CA ALA A 68 -4.36 8.38 3.80
C ALA A 68 -4.24 7.45 5.04
N ALA A 69 -4.66 7.90 6.21
CA ALA A 69 -4.66 7.10 7.44
C ALA A 69 -5.57 5.86 7.36
N GLN A 70 -6.63 5.88 6.54
CA GLN A 70 -7.49 4.71 6.33
C GLN A 70 -6.75 3.58 5.60
N VAL A 71 -5.71 3.90 4.82
CA VAL A 71 -4.85 2.88 4.21
C VAL A 71 -4.11 2.09 5.29
N VAL A 72 -3.51 2.78 6.27
CA VAL A 72 -2.78 2.12 7.37
C VAL A 72 -3.69 1.17 8.15
N SER A 73 -4.91 1.62 8.44
CA SER A 73 -5.95 0.79 9.09
C SER A 73 -6.36 -0.41 8.21
N GLY A 74 -6.68 -0.17 6.93
CA GLY A 74 -7.13 -1.19 5.99
C GLY A 74 -6.09 -2.29 5.72
N ILE A 75 -4.81 -1.91 5.64
CA ILE A 75 -3.72 -2.89 5.48
C ILE A 75 -3.46 -3.67 6.76
N GLY A 76 -3.73 -3.09 7.94
CA GLY A 76 -3.75 -3.84 9.20
C GLY A 76 -4.74 -5.01 9.15
N PHE A 77 -5.93 -4.81 8.58
CA PHE A 77 -6.93 -5.87 8.39
C PHE A 77 -6.47 -6.95 7.41
N LEU A 78 -5.97 -6.56 6.23
CA LEU A 78 -5.43 -7.52 5.25
C LEU A 78 -4.23 -8.29 5.82
N GLY A 79 -3.34 -7.61 6.53
CA GLY A 79 -2.18 -8.19 7.20
C GLY A 79 -2.59 -9.25 8.23
N ALA A 80 -3.56 -8.94 9.10
CA ALA A 80 -4.12 -9.92 10.03
C ALA A 80 -4.70 -11.15 9.31
N GLY A 81 -5.39 -10.95 8.18
CA GLY A 81 -5.91 -12.03 7.33
C GLY A 81 -4.84 -12.94 6.73
N THR A 82 -3.58 -12.50 6.64
CA THR A 82 -2.46 -13.32 6.18
C THR A 82 -1.75 -14.11 7.29
N ILE A 83 -2.05 -13.82 8.55
CA ILE A 83 -1.45 -14.49 9.71
C ILE A 83 -2.30 -15.69 10.09
N LEU A 84 -1.72 -16.88 10.01
CA LEU A 84 -2.36 -18.14 10.39
C LEU A 84 -1.71 -18.69 11.65
N ARG A 85 -2.54 -19.05 12.64
CA ARG A 85 -2.09 -19.69 13.88
C ARG A 85 -2.65 -21.11 13.96
N GLN A 86 -1.77 -22.10 14.12
CA GLN A 86 -2.16 -23.49 14.34
C GLN A 86 -1.39 -24.04 15.54
N GLY A 87 -2.08 -24.23 16.66
CA GLY A 87 -1.46 -24.58 17.94
C GLY A 87 -0.44 -23.53 18.39
N GLY A 88 0.82 -23.97 18.56
CA GLY A 88 1.96 -23.12 18.92
C GLY A 88 2.67 -22.44 17.74
N PHE A 89 2.33 -22.78 16.49
CA PHE A 89 3.00 -22.24 15.31
C PHE A 89 2.25 -21.06 14.69
N VAL A 90 2.97 -19.99 14.35
CA VAL A 90 2.44 -18.81 13.64
C VAL A 90 3.12 -18.70 12.28
N ARG A 91 2.32 -18.58 11.21
CA ARG A 91 2.79 -18.41 9.83
C ARG A 91 2.22 -17.12 9.25
N GLY A 92 2.96 -16.50 8.33
CA GLY A 92 2.49 -15.32 7.60
C GLY A 92 2.82 -13.96 8.22
N LEU A 93 3.46 -13.91 9.41
CA LEU A 93 3.90 -12.66 10.05
C LEU A 93 4.72 -11.76 9.11
N THR A 94 5.72 -12.33 8.44
CA THR A 94 6.56 -11.57 7.49
C THR A 94 5.78 -11.11 6.26
N THR A 95 4.75 -11.85 5.84
CA THR A 95 3.85 -11.43 4.75
C THR A 95 3.02 -10.22 5.17
N ALA A 96 2.44 -10.27 6.37
CA ALA A 96 1.69 -9.16 6.91
C ALA A 96 2.57 -7.90 7.02
N ALA A 97 3.78 -8.06 7.57
CA ALA A 97 4.75 -6.98 7.69
C ALA A 97 5.17 -6.42 6.31
N SER A 98 5.42 -7.28 5.31
CA SER A 98 5.82 -6.82 3.97
C SER A 98 4.71 -6.02 3.29
N LEU A 99 3.45 -6.47 3.38
CA LEU A 99 2.30 -5.74 2.85
C LEU A 99 2.12 -4.38 3.53
N TRP A 100 2.31 -4.33 4.86
CA TRP A 100 2.22 -3.09 5.63
C TRP A 100 3.29 -2.07 5.21
N VAL A 101 4.54 -2.52 5.07
CA VAL A 101 5.64 -1.65 4.61
C VAL A 101 5.41 -1.18 3.18
N VAL A 102 4.98 -2.06 2.27
CA VAL A 102 4.73 -1.68 0.88
C VAL A 102 3.58 -0.68 0.74
N ALA A 103 2.57 -0.75 1.61
CA ALA A 103 1.54 0.28 1.66
C ALA A 103 2.10 1.63 2.10
N ALA A 104 2.98 1.65 3.11
CA ALA A 104 3.65 2.87 3.54
C ALA A 104 4.54 3.48 2.44
N VAL A 105 5.22 2.64 1.65
CA VAL A 105 5.96 3.09 0.46
C VAL A 105 5.03 3.70 -0.58
N GLY A 106 3.82 3.17 -0.76
CA GLY A 106 2.84 3.78 -1.64
C GLY A 106 2.33 5.14 -1.14
N LEU A 107 2.30 5.39 0.18
CA LEU A 107 1.82 6.64 0.76
C LEU A 107 2.82 7.81 0.70
N SER A 108 4.07 7.59 0.32
CA SER A 108 5.09 8.65 0.20
C SER A 108 4.92 9.49 -1.07
#